data_AF-A0A2G1Y5L2-F1
#
_entry.id   AF-A0A2G1Y5L2-F1
#
_cell.length_a   1.000
_cell.length_b   1.000
_cell.length_c   1.000
_cell.angle_alpha   90.00
_cell.angle_beta   90.00
_cell.angle_gamma   90.00
#
_symmetry.space_group_name_H-M   'P 1'
#
loop_
_entity.id
_entity.type
_entity.pdbx_description
1 polymer ?
#
loop_
_entity_poly.entity_id
_entity_poly.type
_entity_poly.pdbx_seq_one_letter_code
_entity_poly.pdbx_strand_id
1 'polypeptide(L)' 'MFSTSILKGYSLNPKFFTHYWKNQKKDVYLFVYEYGFLKRKENGKEKFVLVVWQDYMEK' A
#
# COMPACT_ATOMS: atom_id res chain seq x y z
N MET A 1 4.76 26.72 -22.21
CA MET A 1 5.93 26.04 -21.61
C MET A 1 5.67 25.93 -20.12
N PHE A 2 4.89 24.93 -19.70
CA PHE A 2 4.60 24.70 -18.29
C PHE A 2 5.75 23.89 -17.70
N SER A 3 6.39 24.45 -16.67
CA SER A 3 7.61 23.94 -16.04
C SER A 3 7.38 22.53 -15.48
N THR A 4 7.88 21.51 -16.18
CA THR A 4 7.88 20.09 -15.78
C THR A 4 8.93 19.82 -14.70
N SER A 5 8.86 20.53 -13.57
CA SER A 5 9.96 20.57 -12.59
C SER A 5 9.57 20.15 -11.16
N ILE A 6 8.33 19.69 -10.93
CA ILE A 6 7.86 19.36 -9.57
C ILE A 6 7.72 17.84 -9.34
N LEU A 7 7.76 17.01 -10.40
CA LEU A 7 7.33 15.61 -10.31
C LEU A 7 8.45 14.54 -10.42
N LYS A 8 9.71 14.86 -10.09
CA LYS A 8 10.83 13.90 -10.22
C LYS A 8 11.57 13.53 -8.93
N GLY A 9 11.29 14.21 -7.80
CA GLY A 9 12.04 14.01 -6.55
C GLY A 9 11.39 13.13 -5.49
N TYR A 10 10.06 13.01 -5.48
CA TYR A 10 9.31 12.33 -4.41
C TYR A 10 8.60 11.03 -4.84
N SER A 11 8.66 10.70 -6.13
CA SER A 11 7.88 9.58 -6.67
C SER A 11 8.55 8.24 -6.40
N LEU A 12 7.96 7.52 -5.43
CA LEU A 12 7.97 6.07 -5.30
C LEU A 12 9.34 5.43 -5.06
N ASN A 13 9.96 5.73 -3.93
CA ASN A 13 10.87 4.77 -3.33
C ASN A 13 10.05 3.66 -2.65
N PRO A 14 10.02 2.41 -3.15
CA PRO A 14 9.30 1.29 -2.51
C PRO A 14 9.88 0.89 -1.14
N LYS A 15 10.95 1.56 -0.71
CA LYS A 15 11.53 1.46 0.64
C LYS A 15 10.72 2.18 1.72
N PHE A 16 9.80 3.06 1.35
CA PHE A 16 8.98 3.80 2.31
C PHE A 16 7.56 3.22 2.35
N PHE A 17 7.44 2.07 3.01
CA PHE A 17 6.16 1.67 3.59
C PHE A 17 5.92 2.57 4.80
N THR A 18 4.84 3.36 4.76
CA THR A 18 4.50 4.29 5.84
C THR A 18 3.80 3.56 6.97
N HIS A 19 2.89 2.65 6.62
CA HIS A 19 2.07 1.93 7.57
C HIS A 19 1.95 0.45 7.18
N TYR A 20 1.85 -0.39 8.20
CA TYR A 20 1.35 -1.74 8.04
C TYR A 20 0.14 -1.88 8.96
N TRP A 21 -0.93 -2.49 8.45
CA TRP A 21 -2.10 -2.80 9.24
C TRP A 21 -2.24 -4.31 9.32
N LYS A 22 -2.53 -4.83 10.50
CA LYS A 22 -2.72 -6.27 10.68
C LYS A 22 -4.13 -6.52 11.18
N ASN A 23 -4.87 -7.36 10.47
CA ASN A 23 -6.21 -7.71 10.91
C ASN A 23 -6.16 -8.77 12.04
N GLN A 24 -7.30 -8.99 12.70
CA GLN A 24 -7.47 -10.05 13.70
C GLN A 24 -7.23 -11.46 13.14
N LYS A 25 -7.36 -11.64 11.82
CA LYS A 25 -7.06 -12.90 11.11
C LYS A 25 -5.57 -13.09 10.82
N LYS A 26 -4.69 -12.22 11.34
CA LYS A 26 -3.24 -12.19 11.15
C LYS A 26 -2.77 -11.90 9.71
N ASP A 27 -3.65 -11.44 8.82
CA ASP A 27 -3.26 -10.90 7.52
C ASP A 27 -2.56 -9.54 7.71
N VAL A 28 -1.43 -9.35 7.02
CA VAL A 28 -0.63 -8.13 7.08
C VAL A 28 -0.79 -7.35 5.78
N TYR A 29 -1.30 -6.15 5.90
CA TYR A 29 -1.51 -5.21 4.81
C TYR A 29 -0.36 -4.21 4.83
N LEU A 30 0.35 -4.07 3.72
CA LEU A 30 1.44 -3.13 3.57
C LEU A 30 0.91 -1.92 2.80
N PHE A 31 1.04 -0.72 3.38
CA PHE A 31 0.56 0.52 2.79
C PHE A 31 1.71 1.43 2.35
N VAL A 32 1.52 2.03 1.19
CA VAL A 32 2.36 3.08 0.61
C VAL A 32 1.43 4.27 0.35
N TYR A 33 1.53 5.27 1.22
CA TYR A 33 0.57 6.40 1.27
C TYR A 33 -0.87 5.89 1.42
N GLU A 34 -1.73 6.14 0.43
CA GLU A 34 -3.16 5.82 0.45
C GLU A 34 -3.46 4.40 -0.06
N TYR A 35 -2.47 3.73 -0.67
CA TYR A 35 -2.64 2.45 -1.34
C TYR A 35 -1.94 1.34 -0.57
N GLY A 36 -2.72 0.36 -0.14
CA GLY A 36 -2.25 -0.89 0.43
C GLY A 36 -2.33 -2.04 -0.53
N PHE A 37 -1.45 -3.02 -0.33
CA PHE A 37 -1.56 -4.31 -0.98
C PHE A 37 -1.46 -5.43 0.05
N LEU A 38 -2.32 -6.43 -0.14
CA LEU A 38 -2.27 -7.68 0.61
C LEU A 38 -1.97 -8.82 -0.35
N LYS A 39 -0.86 -9.50 -0.10
CA LYS A 39 -0.51 -10.72 -0.79
C LYS A 39 -1.23 -11.90 -0.12
N ARG A 40 -2.12 -12.57 -0.86
CA ARG A 40 -2.78 -13.81 -0.41
C ARG A 40 -2.44 -14.95 -1.35
N LYS A 41 -2.31 -16.14 -0.78
CA LYS A 41 -2.16 -17.39 -1.55
C LYS A 41 -3.45 -18.17 -1.40
N GLU A 42 -4.26 -18.23 -2.46
CA GLU A 42 -5.52 -18.97 -2.49
C GLU A 42 -5.46 -20.04 -3.57
N ASN A 43 -5.73 -21.29 -3.19
CA ASN A 43 -5.74 -22.45 -4.10
C ASN A 43 -4.45 -22.57 -4.95
N GLY A 44 -3.30 -22.33 -4.33
CA GLY A 44 -1.99 -22.38 -4.99
C GLY A 44 -1.66 -21.16 -5.87
N LYS A 45 -2.60 -20.24 -6.09
CA LYS A 45 -2.38 -19.01 -6.86
C LYS A 45 -2.11 -17.83 -5.95
N GLU A 46 -1.10 -17.04 -6.31
CA GLU A 46 -0.81 -15.76 -5.66
C GLU A 46 -1.79 -14.71 -6.18
N LYS A 47 -2.50 -14.07 -5.25
CA LYS A 47 -3.40 -12.96 -5.53
C LYS A 47 -2.91 -11.74 -4.77
N PHE A 48 -3.09 -10.59 -5.38
CA PHE A 48 -2.82 -9.30 -4.78
C PHE A 48 -4.15 -8.57 -4.64
N VAL A 49 -4.52 -8.26 -3.40
CA VAL A 49 -5.69 -7.45 -3.11
C VAL A 49 -5.20 -6.01 -2.96
N LEU A 50 -5.71 -5.12 -3.80
CA LEU A 50 -5.51 -3.69 -3.67
C LEU A 50 -6.51 -3.14 -2.65
N VAL A 51 -6.04 -2.37 -1.70
CA VAL A 51 -6.85 -1.79 -0.62
C VAL A 51 -6.52 -0.31 -0.54
N VAL A 52 -7.53 0.53 -0.35
CA VAL A 52 -7.32 1.96 -0.06
C VAL A 52 -7.42 2.17 1.45
N TRP A 53 -6.58 3.03 2.02
CA TRP A 53 -6.64 3.38 3.44
C TRP A 53 -8.04 3.88 3.82
N GLN A 54 -8.53 3.49 5.00
CA GLN A 54 -9.84 3.88 5.52
C GLN A 54 -9.67 4.33 6.97
N ASP A 55 -10.44 5.32 7.44
CA ASP A 55 -10.31 5.91 8.78
C ASP A 55 -10.34 4.89 9.93
N TYR A 56 -11.08 3.78 9.78
CA TYR A 56 -11.14 2.75 10.81
C TYR A 56 -9.83 1.94 10.97
N MET A 57 -8.90 2.03 10.01
CA MET A 57 -7.59 1.34 10.07
C MET A 57 -6.56 2.10 10.93
N GLU A 58 -6.85 3.34 11.31
CA GLU A 58 -6.04 4.13 12.24
C GLU A 58 -6.29 3.75 13.72
N LYS A 59 -7.38 3.02 14.01
CA LYS A 59 -7.76 2.53 15.34
C LYS A 59 -7.15 1.17 15.69
#